data_AF-A0A7S1N029-F1
#
_entry.id   AF-A0A7S1N029-F1
#
_cell.length_a   1.000
_cell.length_b   1.000
_cell.length_c   1.000
_cell.angle_alpha   90.00
_cell.angle_beta   90.00
_cell.angle_gamma   90.00
#
_symmetry.space_group_name_H-M   'P 1'
#
loop_
_entity.id
_entity.type
_entity.pdbx_description
1 polymer ?
#
loop_
_entity_poly.entity_id
_entity_poly.type
_entity_poly.pdbx_seq_one_letter_code
_entity_poly.pdbx_strand_id
1 'polypeptide(L)'
;EAALLPGGGRMLTTAALAFTPAPQQCQSACRCSSTPPMMMVPGLRWPVPGELGEIVGAAARLPTPAVAVAGSARAAVAAVAVTPAATTAAAASTVTMATTDTLVEEADRLHAAKEVDALFDLLAGADASDDELAWRIARAHHDKAEDLVGDDARKEQLLREGLSIAEDAKERGAGGNGYVLKWYAILLGRLGDFLPTKEKVANSYKIKDSLEASAALLPEDASVQTALGQWCFKVAGISFIERNAAKLLFGKPPQSSYAEALGFLEASYKLRPNKKAALFAGLCQDKLKDRAASHTWFERCLELEGSGEADAELDRQAKAALK
;
A
#
# COMPACT_ATOMS: atom_id res chain seq x y z
N GLU A 1 21.03 -48.90 -63.46
CA GLU A 1 22.43 -48.60 -63.82
C GLU A 1 23.41 -48.84 -62.67
N ALA A 2 24.72 -48.69 -62.91
CA ALA A 2 25.84 -48.86 -61.96
C ALA A 2 25.71 -47.91 -60.73
N ALA A 3 26.08 -48.24 -59.48
CA ALA A 3 27.14 -49.06 -58.87
C ALA A 3 28.41 -48.27 -58.47
N LEU A 4 29.00 -48.69 -57.32
CA LEU A 4 30.34 -48.42 -56.77
C LEU A 4 30.59 -47.22 -55.81
N LEU A 5 30.63 -47.57 -54.51
CA LEU A 5 31.57 -47.09 -53.48
C LEU A 5 33.03 -47.57 -53.80
N PRO A 6 34.07 -47.33 -52.96
CA PRO A 6 34.46 -46.17 -52.15
C PRO A 6 35.96 -45.79 -52.38
N GLY A 7 36.53 -44.86 -51.59
CA GLY A 7 37.94 -45.01 -51.18
C GLY A 7 38.82 -43.76 -50.95
N GLY A 8 39.40 -43.68 -49.74
CA GLY A 8 40.83 -43.43 -49.51
C GLY A 8 41.39 -41.99 -49.58
N GLY A 9 42.32 -41.68 -48.64
CA GLY A 9 43.25 -40.54 -48.81
C GLY A 9 43.60 -39.75 -47.54
N ARG A 10 44.53 -40.26 -46.72
CA ARG A 10 45.26 -39.44 -45.71
C ARG A 10 46.63 -39.05 -46.27
N MET A 11 46.94 -37.75 -46.29
CA MET A 11 48.29 -37.16 -46.13
C MET A 11 48.06 -35.79 -45.42
N LEU A 12 48.63 -35.42 -44.28
CA LEU A 12 50.04 -35.39 -43.83
C LEU A 12 50.98 -34.59 -44.73
N THR A 13 51.24 -33.32 -44.40
CA THR A 13 52.60 -32.83 -44.06
C THR A 13 52.59 -31.44 -43.39
N THR A 14 53.54 -31.24 -42.44
CA THR A 14 54.34 -30.04 -42.03
C THR A 14 53.93 -28.61 -42.43
N ALA A 15 54.25 -27.52 -41.72
CA ALA A 15 55.00 -27.21 -40.48
C ALA A 15 54.44 -25.86 -39.92
N ALA A 16 54.86 -25.18 -38.84
CA ALA A 16 55.99 -25.24 -37.91
C ALA A 16 55.53 -24.63 -36.54
N LEU A 17 56.11 -24.96 -35.37
CA LEU A 17 57.15 -24.16 -34.68
C LEU A 17 57.06 -22.63 -34.93
N ALA A 18 57.06 -21.71 -33.98
CA ALA A 18 57.11 -21.71 -32.51
C ALA A 18 56.56 -20.32 -32.02
N PHE A 19 56.56 -19.86 -30.77
CA PHE A 19 57.14 -20.30 -29.49
C PHE A 19 56.34 -19.66 -28.32
N THR A 20 56.62 -20.02 -27.07
CA THR A 20 56.24 -19.26 -25.86
C THR A 20 57.50 -18.68 -25.22
N PRO A 21 57.46 -17.54 -24.49
CA PRO A 21 57.18 -17.64 -23.04
C PRO A 21 56.51 -16.40 -22.37
N ALA A 22 55.94 -16.63 -21.18
CA ALA A 22 55.72 -15.62 -20.12
C ALA A 22 57.04 -15.46 -19.29
N PRO A 23 57.18 -14.62 -18.22
CA PRO A 23 56.16 -14.01 -17.36
C PRO A 23 56.53 -12.60 -16.79
N GLN A 24 56.01 -12.29 -15.60
CA GLN A 24 56.37 -11.24 -14.62
C GLN A 24 55.70 -9.84 -14.69
N GLN A 25 54.67 -9.72 -13.85
CA GLN A 25 54.55 -8.77 -12.72
C GLN A 25 55.30 -7.43 -12.79
N CYS A 26 54.54 -6.35 -12.54
CA CYS A 26 54.97 -5.32 -11.60
C CYS A 26 53.79 -4.79 -10.77
N GLN A 27 54.03 -4.52 -9.49
CA GLN A 27 53.04 -4.00 -8.54
C GLN A 27 53.14 -2.48 -8.45
N SER A 28 52.02 -1.80 -8.19
CA SER A 28 51.97 -0.68 -7.22
C SER A 28 50.53 -0.18 -7.04
N ALA A 29 50.23 0.29 -5.83
CA ALA A 29 48.90 0.69 -5.42
C ALA A 29 48.73 2.22 -5.47
N CYS A 30 47.49 2.68 -5.67
CA CYS A 30 46.97 3.81 -4.91
C CYS A 30 45.45 3.74 -4.77
N ARG A 31 44.97 4.28 -3.64
CA ARG A 31 43.56 4.39 -3.30
C ARG A 31 42.94 5.54 -4.07
N CYS A 32 41.70 5.40 -4.52
CA CYS A 32 40.75 6.50 -4.41
C CYS A 32 39.31 5.96 -4.35
N SER A 33 38.56 6.47 -3.38
CA SER A 33 37.15 6.17 -3.20
C SER A 33 36.30 6.93 -4.21
N SER A 34 35.57 6.22 -5.07
CA SER A 34 34.47 6.79 -5.84
C SER A 34 33.23 5.90 -5.67
N THR A 35 32.56 6.04 -4.53
CA THR A 35 31.19 5.55 -4.35
C THR A 35 30.31 6.28 -5.37
N PRO A 36 29.66 5.60 -6.34
CA PRO A 36 28.69 6.27 -7.17
C PRO A 36 27.52 6.74 -6.28
N PRO A 37 26.97 7.94 -6.48
CA PRO A 37 25.83 8.41 -5.71
C PRO A 37 24.64 7.48 -5.97
N MET A 38 24.03 6.95 -4.91
CA MET A 38 22.79 6.18 -5.05
C MET A 38 21.73 7.06 -5.71
N MET A 39 21.31 6.71 -6.93
CA MET A 39 20.14 7.32 -7.54
C MET A 39 18.93 7.02 -6.64
N MET A 40 18.28 8.07 -6.16
CA MET A 40 17.06 7.89 -5.37
C MET A 40 15.94 7.50 -6.32
N VAL A 41 15.27 6.39 -6.02
CA VAL A 41 13.98 6.04 -6.62
C VAL A 41 12.98 7.16 -6.23
N PRO A 42 12.43 7.92 -7.19
CA PRO A 42 11.41 8.92 -6.89
C PRO A 42 10.12 8.23 -6.42
N GLY A 43 9.45 8.77 -5.40
CA GLY A 43 8.14 8.26 -4.92
C GLY A 43 8.10 7.68 -3.50
N LEU A 44 9.24 7.50 -2.82
CA LEU A 44 9.30 6.97 -1.44
C LEU A 44 10.04 7.92 -0.46
N ARG A 45 9.92 9.23 -0.67
CA ARG A 45 10.54 10.25 0.19
C ARG A 45 9.60 10.72 1.30
N TRP A 46 9.95 10.37 2.53
CA TRP A 46 9.61 11.18 3.70
C TRP A 46 10.37 12.53 3.63
N PRO A 47 9.79 13.65 4.11
CA PRO A 47 10.43 14.97 3.98
C PRO A 47 11.76 15.09 4.74
N VAL A 48 12.67 15.86 4.14
CA VAL A 48 14.03 16.14 4.63
C VAL A 48 14.01 17.25 5.71
N PRO A 49 15.04 17.36 6.58
CA PRO A 49 14.99 18.27 7.74
C PRO A 49 14.94 19.76 7.39
N GLY A 50 13.93 20.46 7.89
CA GLY A 50 13.82 21.92 7.86
C GLY A 50 12.62 22.43 8.68
N GLU A 51 11.43 21.89 8.42
CA GLU A 51 10.15 22.41 8.95
C GLU A 51 9.88 22.13 10.44
N LEU A 52 10.64 21.23 11.07
CA LEU A 52 10.43 20.85 12.48
C LEU A 52 10.97 21.90 13.48
N GLY A 53 11.68 22.93 13.01
CA GLY A 53 12.29 23.96 13.87
C GLY A 53 11.35 25.06 14.33
N GLU A 54 10.37 25.45 13.52
CA GLU A 54 9.56 26.67 13.75
C GLU A 54 8.31 26.43 14.62
N ILE A 55 7.90 25.19 14.83
CA ILE A 55 6.68 24.84 15.58
C ILE A 55 6.83 24.94 17.11
N VAL A 56 8.03 25.21 17.62
CA VAL A 56 8.31 25.37 19.07
C VAL A 56 8.21 26.85 19.47
N GLY A 57 7.04 27.46 19.24
CA GLY A 57 6.85 28.91 19.47
C GLY A 57 5.47 29.37 19.93
N ALA A 58 4.38 28.63 19.64
CA ALA A 58 3.01 29.14 19.82
C ALA A 58 2.05 28.10 20.45
N ALA A 59 2.17 27.89 21.77
CA ALA A 59 1.19 27.11 22.54
C ALA A 59 1.10 27.59 23.99
N ALA A 60 0.44 28.74 24.22
CA ALA A 60 0.07 29.17 25.56
C ALA A 60 -1.26 29.96 25.55
N ARG A 61 -2.20 29.53 26.41
CA ARG A 61 -3.47 30.19 26.80
C ARG A 61 -4.62 30.16 25.78
N LEU A 62 -5.58 29.25 26.00
CA LEU A 62 -7.02 29.56 25.97
C LEU A 62 -7.74 28.77 27.10
N PRO A 63 -8.84 29.28 27.67
CA PRO A 63 -9.49 28.72 28.87
C PRO A 63 -10.65 27.76 28.57
N THR A 64 -11.03 26.97 29.59
CA THR A 64 -12.22 26.09 29.60
C THR A 64 -13.52 26.88 29.83
N PRO A 65 -14.65 26.50 29.19
CA PRO A 65 -15.98 27.00 29.55
C PRO A 65 -16.60 26.20 30.71
N ALA A 66 -17.46 26.87 31.49
CA ALA A 66 -18.07 26.33 32.70
C ALA A 66 -19.39 25.57 32.44
N VAL A 67 -19.71 24.64 33.34
CA VAL A 67 -20.97 23.89 33.39
C VAL A 67 -22.12 24.78 33.88
N ALA A 68 -23.27 24.74 33.21
CA ALA A 68 -24.51 25.35 33.68
C ALA A 68 -25.57 24.27 33.91
N VAL A 69 -26.19 24.26 35.09
CA VAL A 69 -27.23 23.31 35.51
C VAL A 69 -28.60 23.99 35.54
N ALA A 70 -29.53 23.45 34.78
CA ALA A 70 -30.99 23.61 34.93
C ALA A 70 -31.65 22.39 34.26
N GLY A 71 -32.83 21.92 34.64
CA GLY A 71 -33.78 22.35 35.66
C GLY A 71 -35.08 21.58 35.39
N SER A 72 -35.58 20.82 36.37
CA SER A 72 -36.64 19.83 36.15
C SER A 72 -38.01 20.45 35.82
N ALA A 73 -38.72 19.87 34.86
CA ALA A 73 -40.18 20.00 34.73
C ALA A 73 -40.82 18.68 34.26
N ARG A 74 -41.72 18.13 35.09
CA ARG A 74 -42.54 16.95 34.79
C ARG A 74 -43.91 17.38 34.25
N ALA A 75 -44.29 16.86 33.09
CA ALA A 75 -45.66 16.67 32.61
C ALA A 75 -45.59 15.70 31.42
N ALA A 76 -46.55 14.87 31.06
CA ALA A 76 -47.76 14.30 31.64
C ALA A 76 -48.23 13.33 30.53
N VAL A 77 -48.85 12.21 30.87
CA VAL A 77 -49.03 11.08 29.93
C VAL A 77 -50.12 11.38 28.88
N ALA A 78 -49.85 11.05 27.61
CA ALA A 78 -50.89 10.81 26.61
C ALA A 78 -50.47 9.61 25.72
N ALA A 79 -50.94 8.42 26.07
CA ALA A 79 -50.72 7.23 25.26
C ALA A 79 -51.75 7.20 24.11
N VAL A 80 -51.28 7.38 22.88
CA VAL A 80 -52.07 7.05 21.69
C VAL A 80 -51.53 5.73 21.15
N ALA A 81 -52.34 4.67 21.26
CA ALA A 81 -52.01 3.37 20.71
C ALA A 81 -52.09 3.44 19.18
N VAL A 82 -50.93 3.39 18.51
CA VAL A 82 -50.86 3.13 17.07
C VAL A 82 -50.78 1.63 16.85
N THR A 83 -51.65 1.13 15.98
CA THR A 83 -51.75 -0.28 15.59
C THR A 83 -50.51 -0.76 14.83
N PRO A 84 -50.11 -2.05 14.93
CA PRO A 84 -48.93 -2.55 14.26
C PRO A 84 -49.20 -2.79 12.76
N ALA A 85 -48.72 -1.89 11.91
CA ALA A 85 -48.65 -2.10 10.45
C ALA A 85 -47.42 -2.97 10.08
N ALA A 86 -47.27 -4.14 10.70
CA ALA A 86 -46.12 -5.02 10.57
C ALA A 86 -46.35 -6.09 9.47
N THR A 87 -46.30 -5.69 8.18
CA THR A 87 -46.24 -6.66 7.06
C THR A 87 -45.46 -6.16 5.84
N THR A 88 -45.36 -4.85 5.59
CA THR A 88 -44.62 -4.32 4.41
C THR A 88 -43.11 -4.16 4.62
N ALA A 89 -42.63 -4.02 5.87
CA ALA A 89 -41.21 -3.84 6.16
C ALA A 89 -40.35 -5.05 5.71
N ALA A 90 -40.83 -6.28 5.90
CA ALA A 90 -40.11 -7.48 5.49
C ALA A 90 -39.92 -7.54 3.96
N ALA A 91 -40.98 -7.24 3.19
CA ALA A 91 -40.91 -7.22 1.73
C ALA A 91 -39.97 -6.12 1.21
N ALA A 92 -40.00 -4.92 1.82
CA ALA A 92 -39.08 -3.84 1.49
C ALA A 92 -37.62 -4.23 1.79
N SER A 93 -37.31 -4.74 2.99
CA SER A 93 -35.97 -5.21 3.33
C SER A 93 -35.48 -6.32 2.39
N THR A 94 -36.30 -7.30 2.01
CA THR A 94 -35.88 -8.36 1.07
C THR A 94 -35.60 -7.83 -0.33
N VAL A 95 -36.32 -6.81 -0.79
CA VAL A 95 -36.09 -6.19 -2.11
C VAL A 95 -34.85 -5.31 -2.09
N THR A 96 -34.64 -4.52 -1.02
CA THR A 96 -33.42 -3.72 -0.84
C THR A 96 -32.19 -4.62 -0.76
N MET A 97 -32.20 -5.67 0.08
CA MET A 97 -31.05 -6.59 0.18
C MET A 97 -30.74 -7.30 -1.15
N ALA A 98 -31.74 -7.84 -1.86
CA ALA A 98 -31.52 -8.45 -3.17
C ALA A 98 -30.96 -7.44 -4.21
N THR A 99 -31.27 -6.15 -4.07
CA THR A 99 -30.69 -5.09 -4.91
C THR A 99 -29.23 -4.80 -4.50
N THR A 100 -28.93 -4.75 -3.20
CA THR A 100 -27.56 -4.61 -2.69
C THR A 100 -26.67 -5.79 -3.12
N ASP A 101 -27.14 -7.03 -3.00
CA ASP A 101 -26.39 -8.23 -3.36
C ASP A 101 -25.98 -8.21 -4.85
N THR A 102 -26.92 -7.89 -5.75
CA THR A 102 -26.62 -7.77 -7.19
C THR A 102 -25.68 -6.61 -7.53
N LEU A 103 -25.78 -5.49 -6.81
CA LEU A 103 -24.86 -4.36 -6.95
C LEU A 103 -23.45 -4.71 -6.46
N VAL A 104 -23.35 -5.48 -5.36
CA VAL A 104 -22.09 -5.99 -4.79
C VAL A 104 -21.41 -6.96 -5.76
N GLU A 105 -22.15 -7.92 -6.31
CA GLU A 105 -21.61 -8.90 -7.28
C GLU A 105 -21.03 -8.20 -8.53
N GLU A 106 -21.76 -7.23 -9.10
CA GLU A 106 -21.30 -6.50 -10.27
C GLU A 106 -20.11 -5.55 -9.95
N ALA A 107 -20.11 -4.91 -8.78
CA ALA A 107 -18.99 -4.10 -8.33
C ALA A 107 -17.70 -4.92 -8.12
N ASP A 108 -17.81 -6.13 -7.57
CA ASP A 108 -16.66 -7.04 -7.43
C ASP A 108 -16.23 -7.64 -8.79
N ARG A 109 -17.17 -7.89 -9.72
CA ARG A 109 -16.84 -8.27 -11.10
C ARG A 109 -16.04 -7.18 -11.82
N LEU A 110 -16.51 -5.94 -11.79
CA LEU A 110 -15.86 -4.79 -12.42
C LEU A 110 -14.46 -4.53 -11.81
N HIS A 111 -14.34 -4.61 -10.49
CA HIS A 111 -13.03 -4.51 -9.82
C HIS A 111 -12.08 -5.64 -10.25
N ALA A 112 -12.54 -6.89 -10.32
CA ALA A 112 -11.73 -8.02 -10.78
C ALA A 112 -11.32 -7.89 -12.26
N ALA A 113 -12.18 -7.31 -13.10
CA ALA A 113 -11.90 -6.99 -14.50
C ALA A 113 -11.02 -5.73 -14.69
N LYS A 114 -10.72 -4.99 -13.60
CA LYS A 114 -10.03 -3.68 -13.60
C LYS A 114 -10.75 -2.61 -14.43
N GLU A 115 -12.08 -2.68 -14.51
CA GLU A 115 -12.95 -1.70 -15.18
C GLU A 115 -13.24 -0.51 -14.24
N VAL A 116 -12.20 0.24 -13.84
CA VAL A 116 -12.24 1.24 -12.75
C VAL A 116 -13.27 2.36 -13.01
N ASP A 117 -13.38 2.86 -14.24
CA ASP A 117 -14.35 3.90 -14.59
C ASP A 117 -15.80 3.42 -14.40
N ALA A 118 -16.12 2.24 -14.94
CA ALA A 118 -17.45 1.65 -14.82
C ALA A 118 -17.80 1.27 -13.38
N LEU A 119 -16.81 0.80 -12.59
CA LEU A 119 -16.97 0.54 -11.15
C LEU A 119 -17.31 1.83 -10.38
N PHE A 120 -16.59 2.92 -10.68
CA PHE A 120 -16.80 4.20 -10.01
C PHE A 120 -18.18 4.78 -10.34
N ASP A 121 -18.57 4.75 -11.62
CA ASP A 121 -19.86 5.26 -12.08
C ASP A 121 -21.04 4.41 -11.56
N LEU A 122 -20.90 3.08 -11.49
CA LEU A 122 -21.89 2.16 -10.91
C LEU A 122 -22.18 2.49 -9.43
N LEU A 123 -21.14 2.85 -8.66
CA LEU A 123 -21.24 3.10 -7.23
C LEU A 123 -21.54 4.56 -6.86
N ALA A 124 -21.60 5.49 -7.83
CA ALA A 124 -21.76 6.92 -7.60
C ALA A 124 -23.08 7.34 -6.90
N GLY A 125 -24.07 6.45 -6.82
CA GLY A 125 -25.33 6.65 -6.10
C GLY A 125 -25.66 5.53 -5.08
N ALA A 126 -24.69 4.68 -4.74
CA ALA A 126 -24.87 3.58 -3.81
C ALA A 126 -25.02 4.07 -2.35
N ASP A 127 -25.73 3.30 -1.52
CA ASP A 127 -25.98 3.67 -0.12
C ASP A 127 -24.72 3.44 0.74
N ALA A 128 -23.97 4.51 0.99
CA ALA A 128 -22.78 4.50 1.85
C ALA A 128 -23.07 4.30 3.35
N SER A 129 -24.34 4.18 3.76
CA SER A 129 -24.72 3.76 5.10
C SER A 129 -24.71 2.24 5.28
N ASP A 130 -24.82 1.47 4.19
CA ASP A 130 -24.58 0.02 4.15
C ASP A 130 -23.06 -0.24 4.17
N ASP A 131 -22.59 -1.04 5.13
CA ASP A 131 -21.16 -1.26 5.33
C ASP A 131 -20.51 -2.07 4.20
N GLU A 132 -21.25 -2.96 3.52
CA GLU A 132 -20.74 -3.73 2.38
C GLU A 132 -20.62 -2.87 1.11
N LEU A 133 -21.45 -1.84 0.96
CA LEU A 133 -21.28 -0.84 -0.09
C LEU A 133 -20.21 0.18 0.29
N ALA A 134 -20.16 0.66 1.54
CA ALA A 134 -19.25 1.69 2.00
C ALA A 134 -17.77 1.37 1.70
N TRP A 135 -17.31 0.15 2.02
CA TRP A 135 -15.91 -0.22 1.75
C TRP A 135 -15.63 -0.39 0.25
N ARG A 136 -16.62 -0.79 -0.56
CA ARG A 136 -16.50 -0.91 -2.02
C ARG A 136 -16.47 0.46 -2.70
N ILE A 137 -17.27 1.41 -2.23
CA ILE A 137 -17.22 2.82 -2.69
C ILE A 137 -15.86 3.44 -2.32
N ALA A 138 -15.38 3.21 -1.10
CA ALA A 138 -14.06 3.68 -0.64
C ALA A 138 -12.92 3.08 -1.49
N ARG A 139 -12.98 1.79 -1.83
CA ARG A 139 -12.08 1.13 -2.80
C ARG A 139 -12.14 1.79 -4.18
N ALA A 140 -13.33 2.03 -4.72
CA ALA A 140 -13.48 2.64 -6.05
C ALA A 140 -12.83 4.05 -6.11
N HIS A 141 -12.94 4.84 -5.04
CA HIS A 141 -12.24 6.13 -4.93
C HIS A 141 -10.71 5.99 -4.91
N HIS A 142 -10.19 4.99 -4.19
CA HIS A 142 -8.76 4.65 -4.23
C HIS A 142 -8.32 4.27 -5.65
N ASP A 143 -9.01 3.31 -6.27
CA ASP A 143 -8.62 2.76 -7.58
C ASP A 143 -8.67 3.86 -8.66
N LYS A 144 -9.72 4.71 -8.64
CA LYS A 144 -9.83 5.89 -9.51
C LYS A 144 -8.70 6.91 -9.29
N ALA A 145 -8.20 7.06 -8.06
CA ALA A 145 -7.07 7.94 -7.77
C ALA A 145 -5.72 7.37 -8.24
N GLU A 146 -5.54 6.04 -8.23
CA GLU A 146 -4.32 5.40 -8.75
C GLU A 146 -4.22 5.52 -10.28
N ASP A 147 -5.34 5.44 -11.01
CA ASP A 147 -5.39 5.53 -12.48
C ASP A 147 -5.15 6.96 -13.02
N LEU A 148 -5.29 8.00 -12.19
CA LEU A 148 -4.98 9.37 -12.62
C LEU A 148 -3.48 9.58 -12.83
N VAL A 149 -3.11 10.34 -13.87
CA VAL A 149 -1.72 10.70 -14.17
C VAL A 149 -1.57 12.22 -14.18
N GLY A 150 -0.74 12.76 -13.29
CA GLY A 150 -0.40 14.19 -13.25
C GLY A 150 -1.43 15.13 -12.60
N ASP A 151 -2.57 14.65 -12.12
CA ASP A 151 -3.59 15.45 -11.41
C ASP A 151 -3.62 15.14 -9.91
N ASP A 152 -2.62 15.67 -9.20
CA ASP A 152 -2.46 15.48 -7.75
C ASP A 152 -3.63 16.08 -6.95
N ALA A 153 -4.27 17.14 -7.45
CA ALA A 153 -5.41 17.78 -6.79
C ALA A 153 -6.66 16.90 -6.83
N ARG A 154 -6.99 16.31 -8.00
CA ARG A 154 -8.12 15.37 -8.10
C ARG A 154 -7.83 14.06 -7.38
N LYS A 155 -6.57 13.60 -7.34
CA LYS A 155 -6.16 12.47 -6.49
C LYS A 155 -6.42 12.71 -5.02
N GLU A 156 -5.96 13.84 -4.49
CA GLU A 156 -6.18 14.19 -3.09
C GLU A 156 -7.68 14.26 -2.78
N GLN A 157 -8.47 14.87 -3.66
CA GLN A 157 -9.93 14.95 -3.52
C GLN A 157 -10.57 13.55 -3.44
N LEU A 158 -10.30 12.67 -4.41
CA LEU A 158 -10.83 11.30 -4.43
C LEU A 158 -10.46 10.51 -3.17
N LEU A 159 -9.20 10.62 -2.72
CA LEU A 159 -8.72 9.95 -1.52
C LEU A 159 -9.43 10.48 -0.25
N ARG A 160 -9.75 11.78 -0.19
CA ARG A 160 -10.52 12.37 0.92
C ARG A 160 -11.99 11.93 0.88
N GLU A 161 -12.61 11.92 -0.30
CA GLU A 161 -13.99 11.46 -0.53
C GLU A 161 -14.16 10.00 -0.06
N GLY A 162 -13.28 9.10 -0.54
CA GLY A 162 -13.30 7.69 -0.13
C GLY A 162 -12.95 7.47 1.35
N LEU A 163 -12.01 8.27 1.91
CA LEU A 163 -11.63 8.16 3.32
C LEU A 163 -12.78 8.54 4.25
N SER A 164 -13.55 9.59 3.94
CA SER A 164 -14.71 9.99 4.74
C SER A 164 -15.70 8.84 4.87
N ILE A 165 -16.03 8.18 3.75
CA ILE A 165 -16.97 7.05 3.71
C ILE A 165 -16.48 5.88 4.58
N ALA A 166 -15.18 5.57 4.52
CA ALA A 166 -14.58 4.50 5.34
C ALA A 166 -14.45 4.87 6.83
N GLU A 167 -14.20 6.13 7.17
CA GLU A 167 -14.17 6.62 8.56
C GLU A 167 -15.59 6.62 9.15
N ASP A 168 -16.59 7.13 8.43
CA ASP A 168 -18.00 7.12 8.83
C ASP A 168 -18.51 5.70 9.09
N ALA A 169 -18.25 4.74 8.18
CA ALA A 169 -18.64 3.34 8.37
C ALA A 169 -17.99 2.74 9.63
N LYS A 170 -16.68 2.95 9.80
CA LYS A 170 -15.94 2.50 10.98
C LYS A 170 -16.53 3.06 12.28
N GLU A 171 -16.91 4.35 12.31
CA GLU A 171 -17.49 5.01 13.48
C GLU A 171 -18.94 4.57 13.78
N ARG A 172 -19.73 4.19 12.78
CA ARG A 172 -21.09 3.63 12.97
C ARG A 172 -21.13 2.26 13.65
N GLY A 173 -19.98 1.58 13.77
CA GLY A 173 -19.89 0.24 14.36
C GLY A 173 -19.34 -0.82 13.41
N ALA A 174 -19.04 -0.47 12.15
CA ALA A 174 -18.43 -1.39 11.18
C ALA A 174 -16.96 -1.75 11.51
N GLY A 175 -16.45 -1.39 12.69
CA GLY A 175 -15.16 -1.86 13.20
C GLY A 175 -15.06 -3.39 13.38
N GLY A 176 -16.17 -4.12 13.30
CA GLY A 176 -16.19 -5.58 13.14
C GLY A 176 -15.99 -6.07 11.70
N ASN A 177 -16.07 -5.19 10.69
CA ASN A 177 -15.85 -5.51 9.29
C ASN A 177 -14.38 -5.22 8.91
N GLY A 178 -13.63 -6.30 8.65
CA GLY A 178 -12.21 -6.20 8.31
C GLY A 178 -11.93 -5.42 7.02
N TYR A 179 -12.88 -5.37 6.08
CA TYR A 179 -12.72 -4.63 4.82
C TYR A 179 -12.87 -3.11 5.01
N VAL A 180 -13.77 -2.66 5.88
CA VAL A 180 -13.89 -1.24 6.25
C VAL A 180 -12.58 -0.77 6.90
N LEU A 181 -12.07 -1.51 7.88
CA LEU A 181 -10.79 -1.21 8.55
C LEU A 181 -9.60 -1.18 7.58
N LYS A 182 -9.55 -2.14 6.64
CA LYS A 182 -8.55 -2.21 5.56
C LYS A 182 -8.58 -0.96 4.70
N TRP A 183 -9.73 -0.61 4.13
CA TRP A 183 -9.84 0.48 3.17
C TRP A 183 -9.65 1.84 3.84
N TYR A 184 -10.15 2.03 5.06
CA TYR A 184 -9.81 3.17 5.91
C TYR A 184 -8.28 3.36 6.03
N ALA A 185 -7.55 2.30 6.38
CA ALA A 185 -6.11 2.37 6.60
C ALA A 185 -5.31 2.59 5.30
N ILE A 186 -5.73 1.96 4.20
CA ILE A 186 -5.11 2.14 2.87
C ILE A 186 -5.30 3.57 2.38
N LEU A 187 -6.54 4.10 2.40
CA LEU A 187 -6.85 5.47 1.98
C LEU A 187 -6.12 6.50 2.84
N LEU A 188 -6.12 6.35 4.17
CA LEU A 188 -5.38 7.21 5.07
C LEU A 188 -3.86 7.17 4.81
N GLY A 189 -3.34 5.99 4.42
CA GLY A 189 -1.95 5.80 4.02
C GLY A 189 -1.57 6.41 2.67
N ARG A 190 -2.49 6.51 1.71
CA ARG A 190 -2.32 7.21 0.42
C ARG A 190 -2.50 8.72 0.56
N LEU A 191 -3.53 9.17 1.28
CA LEU A 191 -3.72 10.58 1.60
C LEU A 191 -2.50 11.17 2.32
N GLY A 192 -1.80 10.34 3.10
CA GLY A 192 -0.52 10.65 3.71
C GLY A 192 0.58 11.13 2.74
N ASP A 193 0.44 11.02 1.42
CA ASP A 193 1.39 11.64 0.48
C ASP A 193 1.19 13.18 0.42
N PHE A 194 -0.04 13.67 0.59
CA PHE A 194 -0.46 15.08 0.49
C PHE A 194 -0.46 15.85 1.83
N LEU A 195 -0.50 15.16 2.98
CA LEU A 195 -0.62 15.81 4.30
C LEU A 195 0.68 16.45 4.83
N PRO A 196 0.62 17.40 5.78
CA PRO A 196 1.79 17.85 6.52
C PRO A 196 2.44 16.73 7.35
N THR A 197 3.77 16.79 7.53
CA THR A 197 4.56 15.78 8.27
C THR A 197 3.98 15.41 9.64
N LYS A 198 3.47 16.39 10.39
CA LYS A 198 2.85 16.19 11.72
C LYS A 198 1.63 15.27 11.64
N GLU A 199 0.77 15.46 10.64
CA GLU A 199 -0.42 14.62 10.42
C GLU A 199 -0.04 13.24 9.90
N LYS A 200 0.95 13.12 9.01
CA LYS A 200 1.48 11.81 8.57
C LYS A 200 1.91 10.95 9.78
N VAL A 201 2.59 11.53 10.76
CA VAL A 201 3.01 10.82 11.99
C VAL A 201 1.80 10.44 12.86
N ALA A 202 0.85 11.35 13.08
CA ALA A 202 -0.35 11.06 13.87
C ALA A 202 -1.22 9.96 13.23
N ASN A 203 -1.36 9.98 11.90
CA ASN A 203 -2.13 8.99 11.15
C ASN A 203 -1.42 7.63 11.07
N SER A 204 -0.09 7.58 11.19
CA SER A 204 0.67 6.32 11.19
C SER A 204 0.21 5.33 12.26
N TYR A 205 -0.20 5.80 13.46
CA TYR A 205 -0.79 4.95 14.49
C TYR A 205 -2.18 4.43 14.08
N LYS A 206 -3.08 5.32 13.65
CA LYS A 206 -4.42 4.96 13.16
C LYS A 206 -4.37 3.90 12.05
N ILE A 207 -3.41 4.01 11.14
CA ILE A 207 -3.16 3.04 10.05
C ILE A 207 -2.74 1.69 10.64
N LYS A 208 -1.76 1.66 11.55
CA LYS A 208 -1.26 0.43 12.18
C LYS A 208 -2.40 -0.33 12.88
N ASP A 209 -3.10 0.36 13.78
CA ASP A 209 -4.14 -0.24 14.62
C ASP A 209 -5.28 -0.81 13.75
N SER A 210 -5.66 -0.09 12.68
CA SER A 210 -6.72 -0.51 11.76
C SER A 210 -6.27 -1.67 10.85
N LEU A 211 -5.00 -1.72 10.41
CA LEU A 211 -4.45 -2.85 9.65
C LEU A 211 -4.28 -4.10 10.50
N GLU A 212 -3.84 -3.99 11.76
CA GLU A 212 -3.71 -5.14 12.66
C GLU A 212 -5.07 -5.72 13.04
N ALA A 213 -6.07 -4.87 13.32
CA ALA A 213 -7.45 -5.30 13.52
C ALA A 213 -8.06 -5.92 12.25
N SER A 214 -7.79 -5.35 11.07
CA SER A 214 -8.19 -5.93 9.79
C SER A 214 -7.55 -7.30 9.55
N ALA A 215 -6.24 -7.47 9.82
CA ALA A 215 -5.54 -8.73 9.64
C ALA A 215 -6.04 -9.85 10.58
N ALA A 216 -6.52 -9.49 11.78
CA ALA A 216 -7.15 -10.44 12.69
C ALA A 216 -8.52 -10.94 12.19
N LEU A 217 -9.23 -10.13 11.39
CA LEU A 217 -10.53 -10.46 10.80
C LEU A 217 -10.39 -11.10 9.40
N LEU A 218 -9.33 -10.75 8.65
CA LEU A 218 -9.05 -11.16 7.28
C LEU A 218 -7.64 -11.79 7.16
N PRO A 219 -7.36 -12.92 7.82
CA PRO A 219 -6.01 -13.53 7.84
C PRO A 219 -5.51 -13.92 6.44
N GLU A 220 -6.42 -14.30 5.54
CA GLU A 220 -6.12 -14.72 4.17
C GLU A 220 -6.05 -13.56 3.15
N ASP A 221 -6.27 -12.31 3.58
CA ASP A 221 -6.18 -11.16 2.68
C ASP A 221 -4.72 -10.70 2.52
N ALA A 222 -4.08 -11.22 1.46
CA ALA A 222 -2.74 -10.85 1.04
C ALA A 222 -2.50 -9.33 0.95
N SER A 223 -3.52 -8.52 0.61
CA SER A 223 -3.35 -7.06 0.48
C SER A 223 -3.29 -6.33 1.83
N VAL A 224 -3.92 -6.88 2.88
CA VAL A 224 -3.73 -6.38 4.26
C VAL A 224 -2.30 -6.67 4.72
N GLN A 225 -1.78 -7.87 4.43
CA GLN A 225 -0.39 -8.24 4.71
C GLN A 225 0.60 -7.37 3.91
N THR A 226 0.32 -7.06 2.63
CA THR A 226 1.11 -6.08 1.87
C THR A 226 1.11 -4.71 2.53
N ALA A 227 -0.05 -4.20 2.95
CA ALA A 227 -0.18 -2.88 3.58
C ALA A 227 0.59 -2.81 4.92
N LEU A 228 0.53 -3.85 5.75
CA LEU A 228 1.35 -3.98 6.96
C LEU A 228 2.84 -3.96 6.63
N GLY A 229 3.28 -4.73 5.61
CA GLY A 229 4.66 -4.73 5.13
C GLY A 229 5.14 -3.35 4.64
N GLN A 230 4.31 -2.64 3.89
CA GLN A 230 4.61 -1.28 3.42
C GLN A 230 4.67 -0.27 4.57
N TRP A 231 3.75 -0.35 5.55
CA TRP A 231 3.79 0.46 6.77
C TRP A 231 5.08 0.19 7.54
N CYS A 232 5.42 -1.09 7.75
CA CYS A 232 6.62 -1.52 8.45
C CYS A 232 7.89 -1.00 7.77
N PHE A 233 7.97 -1.09 6.44
CA PHE A 233 9.09 -0.58 5.65
C PHE A 233 9.24 0.95 5.77
N LYS A 234 8.13 1.70 5.63
CA LYS A 234 8.12 3.16 5.78
C LYS A 234 8.58 3.57 7.19
N VAL A 235 8.08 2.92 8.24
CA VAL A 235 8.44 3.21 9.64
C VAL A 235 9.90 2.84 9.98
N ALA A 236 10.42 1.74 9.45
CA ALA A 236 11.83 1.37 9.58
C ALA A 236 12.77 2.39 8.90
N GLY A 237 12.28 3.09 7.87
CA GLY A 237 12.99 4.15 7.15
C GLY A 237 13.10 5.50 7.87
N ILE A 238 12.26 5.77 8.87
CA ILE A 238 12.23 7.06 9.59
C ILE A 238 13.58 7.34 10.25
N SER A 239 14.11 8.56 10.07
CA SER A 239 15.43 8.92 10.62
C SER A 239 15.44 9.05 12.14
N PHE A 240 16.62 9.04 12.76
CA PHE A 240 16.74 9.28 14.21
C PHE A 240 16.23 10.66 14.62
N ILE A 241 16.37 11.67 13.75
CA ILE A 241 15.90 13.04 13.99
C ILE A 241 14.37 13.08 13.97
N GLU A 242 13.74 12.54 12.92
CA GLU A 242 12.29 12.42 12.82
C GLU A 242 11.69 11.61 13.98
N ARG A 243 12.32 10.49 14.37
CA ARG A 243 11.89 9.71 15.54
C ARG A 243 11.91 10.53 16.83
N ASN A 244 12.87 11.41 17.03
CA ASN A 244 12.93 12.22 18.25
C ASN A 244 11.95 13.40 18.22
N ALA A 245 11.70 14.02 17.06
CA ALA A 245 10.63 14.99 16.91
C ALA A 245 9.25 14.35 17.15
N ALA A 246 9.03 13.14 16.61
CA ALA A 246 7.81 12.36 16.86
C ALA A 246 7.66 11.94 18.34
N LYS A 247 8.75 11.62 19.06
CA LYS A 247 8.70 11.43 20.54
C LYS A 247 8.22 12.68 21.27
N LEU A 248 8.77 13.84 20.91
CA LEU A 248 8.45 15.09 21.59
C LEU A 248 6.98 15.52 21.39
N LEU A 249 6.42 15.24 20.21
CA LEU A 249 5.04 15.60 19.85
C LEU A 249 3.99 14.53 20.22
N PHE A 250 4.35 13.24 20.21
CA PHE A 250 3.43 12.10 20.30
C PHE A 250 3.86 11.01 21.30
N GLY A 251 4.87 11.26 22.14
CA GLY A 251 5.33 10.33 23.18
C GLY A 251 6.26 9.23 22.65
N LYS A 252 5.70 8.15 22.11
CA LYS A 252 6.49 7.00 21.59
C LYS A 252 6.16 6.78 20.11
N PRO A 253 7.04 7.15 19.15
CA PRO A 253 6.81 6.96 17.73
C PRO A 253 6.58 5.48 17.40
N PRO A 254 5.86 5.18 16.30
CA PRO A 254 5.81 3.83 15.78
C PRO A 254 7.24 3.33 15.51
N GLN A 255 7.47 2.05 15.77
CA GLN A 255 8.74 1.37 15.58
C GLN A 255 8.48 0.10 14.78
N SER A 256 9.42 -0.22 13.90
CA SER A 256 9.38 -1.35 12.98
C SER A 256 10.79 -1.63 12.48
N SER A 257 11.01 -2.81 11.89
CA SER A 257 12.24 -3.17 11.19
C SER A 257 12.02 -3.60 9.74
N TYR A 258 13.08 -3.58 8.92
CA TYR A 258 13.02 -4.13 7.55
C TYR A 258 12.82 -5.66 7.54
N ALA A 259 13.21 -6.37 8.61
CA ALA A 259 12.98 -7.81 8.74
C ALA A 259 11.50 -8.14 9.06
N GLU A 260 10.87 -7.32 9.90
CA GLU A 260 9.43 -7.39 10.19
C GLU A 260 8.60 -7.04 8.95
N ALA A 261 8.98 -5.97 8.23
CA ALA A 261 8.40 -5.64 6.93
C ALA A 261 8.50 -6.81 5.94
N LEU A 262 9.68 -7.41 5.79
CA LEU A 262 9.89 -8.57 4.92
C LEU A 262 8.98 -9.75 5.32
N GLY A 263 8.83 -10.04 6.61
CA GLY A 263 7.95 -11.12 7.10
C GLY A 263 6.50 -10.97 6.62
N PHE A 264 5.93 -9.77 6.74
CA PHE A 264 4.58 -9.48 6.23
C PHE A 264 4.49 -9.57 4.70
N LEU A 265 5.52 -9.11 3.98
CA LEU A 265 5.56 -9.15 2.51
C LEU A 265 5.70 -10.58 1.97
N GLU A 266 6.48 -11.41 2.64
CA GLU A 266 6.56 -12.84 2.34
C GLU A 266 5.26 -13.58 2.65
N ALA A 267 4.58 -13.25 3.76
CA ALA A 267 3.27 -13.80 4.09
C ALA A 267 2.22 -13.42 3.02
N SER A 268 2.18 -12.15 2.62
CA SER A 268 1.38 -11.65 1.50
C SER A 268 1.64 -12.44 0.21
N TYR A 269 2.91 -12.58 -0.19
CA TYR A 269 3.27 -13.26 -1.43
C TYR A 269 2.93 -14.76 -1.41
N LYS A 270 3.01 -15.41 -0.23
CA LYS A 270 2.59 -16.82 -0.03
C LYS A 270 1.07 -16.99 -0.17
N LEU A 271 0.28 -16.03 0.32
CA LEU A 271 -1.19 -16.02 0.17
C LEU A 271 -1.61 -15.74 -1.28
N ARG A 272 -1.02 -14.72 -1.91
CA ARG A 272 -1.27 -14.37 -3.31
C ARG A 272 -0.06 -13.61 -3.90
N PRO A 273 0.69 -14.20 -4.85
CA PRO A 273 1.76 -13.51 -5.55
C PRO A 273 1.28 -12.18 -6.15
N ASN A 274 1.98 -11.08 -5.84
CA ASN A 274 1.63 -9.75 -6.33
C ASN A 274 2.88 -8.87 -6.43
N LYS A 275 2.92 -7.98 -7.44
CA LYS A 275 4.05 -7.11 -7.74
C LYS A 275 4.46 -6.23 -6.56
N LYS A 276 3.48 -5.65 -5.86
CA LYS A 276 3.69 -4.72 -4.75
C LYS A 276 4.42 -5.39 -3.57
N ALA A 277 4.02 -6.61 -3.20
CA ALA A 277 4.71 -7.40 -2.18
C ALA A 277 6.13 -7.79 -2.62
N ALA A 278 6.31 -8.25 -3.86
CA ALA A 278 7.62 -8.64 -4.39
C ALA A 278 8.62 -7.46 -4.44
N LEU A 279 8.20 -6.30 -4.96
CA LEU A 279 9.03 -5.09 -5.00
C LEU A 279 9.48 -4.69 -3.58
N PHE A 280 8.54 -4.56 -2.64
CA PHE A 280 8.88 -4.17 -1.28
C PHE A 280 9.73 -5.21 -0.56
N ALA A 281 9.58 -6.51 -0.87
CA ALA A 281 10.43 -7.56 -0.31
C ALA A 281 11.89 -7.42 -0.80
N GLY A 282 12.11 -7.13 -2.09
CA GLY A 282 13.43 -6.79 -2.62
C GLY A 282 14.04 -5.57 -1.96
N LEU A 283 13.25 -4.48 -1.85
CA LEU A 283 13.67 -3.27 -1.13
C LEU A 283 14.02 -3.55 0.35
N CYS A 284 13.33 -4.47 1.02
CA CYS A 284 13.70 -4.90 2.39
C CYS A 284 15.07 -5.61 2.38
N GLN A 285 15.29 -6.54 1.46
CA GLN A 285 16.55 -7.29 1.37
C GLN A 285 17.76 -6.39 1.07
N ASP A 286 17.61 -5.36 0.23
CA ASP A 286 18.65 -4.34 0.02
C ASP A 286 19.02 -3.57 1.29
N LYS A 287 18.05 -3.31 2.17
CA LYS A 287 18.27 -2.67 3.47
C LYS A 287 18.96 -3.63 4.44
N LEU A 288 18.59 -4.91 4.40
CA LEU A 288 19.21 -6.01 5.16
C LEU A 288 20.57 -6.48 4.60
N LYS A 289 20.96 -5.99 3.43
CA LYS A 289 22.23 -6.28 2.71
C LYS A 289 22.32 -7.66 2.06
N ASP A 290 21.21 -8.38 1.90
CA ASP A 290 21.14 -9.57 1.06
C ASP A 290 20.82 -9.19 -0.40
N ARG A 291 21.87 -8.90 -1.17
CA ARG A 291 21.74 -8.56 -2.60
C ARG A 291 21.23 -9.72 -3.45
N ALA A 292 21.50 -10.97 -3.06
CA ALA A 292 21.08 -12.12 -3.84
C ALA A 292 19.57 -12.33 -3.70
N ALA A 293 19.05 -12.33 -2.48
CA ALA A 293 17.61 -12.39 -2.23
C ALA A 293 16.88 -11.16 -2.78
N SER A 294 17.49 -9.97 -2.71
CA SER A 294 16.95 -8.74 -3.30
C SER A 294 16.72 -8.86 -4.81
N HIS A 295 17.73 -9.32 -5.56
CA HIS A 295 17.64 -9.53 -7.01
C HIS A 295 16.49 -10.50 -7.36
N THR A 296 16.42 -11.65 -6.68
CA THR A 296 15.34 -12.65 -6.88
C THR A 296 13.94 -12.08 -6.60
N TRP A 297 13.79 -11.16 -5.65
CA TRP A 297 12.51 -10.51 -5.40
C TRP A 297 12.12 -9.48 -6.46
N PHE A 298 13.08 -8.75 -7.02
CA PHE A 298 12.81 -7.86 -8.16
C PHE A 298 12.51 -8.65 -9.44
N GLU A 299 13.19 -9.78 -9.68
CA GLU A 299 12.85 -10.70 -10.78
C GLU A 299 11.40 -11.20 -10.66
N ARG A 300 10.99 -11.70 -9.49
CA ARG A 300 9.59 -12.08 -9.21
C ARG A 300 8.59 -10.96 -9.44
N CYS A 301 8.96 -9.71 -9.15
CA CYS A 301 8.12 -8.55 -9.44
C CYS A 301 7.90 -8.37 -10.95
N LEU A 302 8.93 -8.63 -11.76
CA LEU A 302 8.89 -8.48 -13.22
C LEU A 302 8.30 -9.68 -13.95
N GLU A 303 8.37 -10.88 -13.37
CA GLU A 303 7.76 -12.11 -13.89
C GLU A 303 6.23 -12.10 -13.83
N LEU A 304 5.65 -11.40 -12.87
CA LEU A 304 4.20 -11.27 -12.74
C LEU A 304 3.61 -10.41 -13.86
N GLU A 305 2.43 -10.78 -14.35
CA GLU A 305 1.65 -9.92 -15.23
C GLU A 305 1.15 -8.67 -14.47
N GLY A 306 0.99 -7.56 -15.18
CA GLY A 306 0.51 -6.30 -14.61
C GLY A 306 -0.24 -5.48 -15.66
N SER A 307 -1.10 -4.57 -15.20
CA SER A 307 -1.84 -3.67 -16.08
C SER A 307 -2.14 -2.34 -15.40
N GLY A 308 -2.26 -1.29 -16.23
CA GLY A 308 -2.40 0.10 -15.75
C GLY A 308 -1.06 0.71 -15.31
N GLU A 309 -1.10 2.01 -15.03
CA GLU A 309 0.10 2.78 -14.70
C GLU A 309 0.69 2.40 -13.33
N ALA A 310 -0.15 1.97 -12.39
CA ALA A 310 0.29 1.54 -11.06
C ALA A 310 1.22 0.30 -11.12
N ASP A 311 0.88 -0.72 -11.90
CA ASP A 311 1.74 -1.90 -12.09
C ASP A 311 2.99 -1.54 -12.93
N ALA A 312 2.85 -0.65 -13.92
CA ALA A 312 3.97 -0.18 -14.74
C ALA A 312 5.02 0.59 -13.91
N GLU A 313 4.60 1.36 -12.90
CA GLU A 313 5.50 2.04 -11.97
C GLU A 313 6.26 1.06 -11.09
N LEU A 314 5.61 0.01 -10.56
CA LEU A 314 6.30 -1.05 -9.79
C LEU A 314 7.40 -1.72 -10.65
N ASP A 315 7.09 -1.97 -11.91
CA ASP A 315 8.04 -2.47 -12.92
C ASP A 315 9.21 -1.51 -13.18
N ARG A 316 8.96 -0.20 -13.25
CA ARG A 316 10.01 0.81 -13.39
C ARG A 316 10.93 0.81 -12.16
N GLN A 317 10.38 0.71 -10.95
CA GLN A 317 11.16 0.65 -9.71
C GLN A 317 12.01 -0.63 -9.62
N ALA A 318 11.44 -1.81 -9.93
CA ALA A 318 12.20 -3.06 -9.95
C ALA A 318 13.34 -3.03 -10.99
N LYS A 319 13.06 -2.56 -12.22
CA LYS A 319 14.08 -2.38 -13.28
C LYS A 319 15.14 -1.34 -12.93
N ALA A 320 14.85 -0.39 -12.04
CA ALA A 320 15.81 0.59 -11.55
C ALA A 320 16.70 0.03 -10.42
N ALA A 321 16.14 -0.80 -9.54
CA ALA A 321 16.86 -1.43 -8.43
C ALA A 321 17.81 -2.56 -8.86
N LEU A 322 17.57 -3.16 -10.03
CA LEU A 322 18.44 -4.18 -10.65
C LEU A 322 19.69 -3.62 -11.38
N LYS A 323 19.95 -2.30 -11.33
CA LYS A 323 21.06 -1.62 -12.04
C LYS A 323 22.19 -1.18 -11.10
#